data_AF-A0A3B9DB88-F1
#
_entry.id   AF-A0A3B9DB88-F1
#
_cell.length_a   1.000
_cell.length_b   1.000
_cell.length_c   1.000
_cell.angle_alpha   90.00
_cell.angle_beta   90.00
_cell.angle_gamma   90.00
#
_symmetry.space_group_name_H-M   'P 1'
#
loop_
_entity.id
_entity.type
_entity.pdbx_description
1 polymer ?
#
loop_
_entity_poly.entity_id
_entity_poly.type
_entity_poly.pdbx_seq_one_letter_code
_entity_poly.pdbx_strand_id
1 'polypeptide(L)'
;ERIKSVKQRQRKKGRYLGGSRPFGYMIHENGRLIENPMEQRVLNRIIELKKQGKSLRVISQEVSTPIMPISFKTVQRLIQRHAGQL
;
A
#
# COMPACT_ATOMS: atom_id res chain seq x y z
N GLU A 1 -25.76 13.42 5.75
CA GLU A 1 -24.34 12.99 5.83
C GLU A 1 -23.97 12.31 7.17
N ARG A 2 -24.05 10.98 7.27
CA ARG A 2 -23.59 10.22 8.47
C ARG A 2 -22.54 9.13 8.16
N ILE A 3 -22.46 8.68 6.90
CA ILE A 3 -21.58 7.57 6.49
C ILE A 3 -20.11 7.99 6.38
N LYS A 4 -19.82 9.22 5.90
CA LYS A 4 -18.44 9.74 5.77
C LYS A 4 -17.73 9.87 7.11
N SER A 5 -18.39 10.41 8.13
CA SER A 5 -17.82 10.60 9.47
C SER A 5 -17.59 9.27 10.20
N VAL A 6 -18.52 8.32 10.08
CA VAL A 6 -18.33 6.96 10.60
C VAL A 6 -17.16 6.25 9.90
N LYS A 7 -17.07 6.34 8.56
CA LYS A 7 -15.94 5.77 7.81
C LYS A 7 -14.60 6.43 8.18
N GLN A 8 -14.55 7.74 8.41
CA GLN A 8 -13.34 8.40 8.93
C GLN A 8 -12.96 7.93 10.34
N ARG A 9 -13.94 7.84 11.25
CA ARG A 9 -13.71 7.37 12.63
C ARG A 9 -13.26 5.90 12.66
N GLN A 10 -13.78 5.06 11.78
CA GLN A 10 -13.40 3.65 11.66
C GLN A 10 -12.04 3.47 10.97
N ARG A 11 -11.67 4.32 9.99
CA ARG A 11 -10.30 4.40 9.45
C ARG A 11 -9.29 4.76 10.53
N LYS A 12 -9.58 5.75 11.38
CA LYS A 12 -8.75 6.10 12.54
C LYS A 12 -8.61 4.94 13.55
N LYS A 13 -9.59 4.02 13.59
CA LYS A 13 -9.57 2.81 14.42
C LYS A 13 -8.94 1.60 13.73
N GLY A 14 -8.34 1.78 12.55
CA GLY A 14 -7.72 0.70 11.78
C GLY A 14 -8.70 -0.34 11.24
N ARG A 15 -10.00 -0.04 11.16
CA ARG A 15 -10.99 -0.98 10.61
C ARG A 15 -11.06 -0.90 9.09
N TYR A 16 -11.14 -2.06 8.45
CA TYR A 16 -11.43 -2.19 7.03
C TYR A 16 -12.90 -1.84 6.76
N LEU A 17 -13.15 -1.08 5.69
CA LEU A 17 -14.47 -0.49 5.40
C LEU A 17 -15.01 -0.89 4.03
N GLY A 18 -14.52 -2.00 3.50
CA GLY A 18 -14.82 -2.51 2.17
C GLY A 18 -13.92 -1.92 1.08
N GLY A 19 -14.08 -2.45 -0.14
CA GLY A 19 -13.26 -2.14 -1.32
C GLY A 19 -12.26 -3.25 -1.65
N SER A 20 -11.12 -2.87 -2.23
CA SER A 20 -9.96 -3.77 -2.36
C SER A 20 -9.02 -3.58 -1.15
N ARG A 21 -8.45 -4.68 -0.66
CA ARG A 21 -7.45 -4.67 0.42
C ARG A 21 -6.28 -3.74 0.06
N PRO A 22 -5.89 -2.79 0.93
CA PRO A 22 -4.73 -1.96 0.67
C PRO A 22 -3.44 -2.78 0.76
N PHE A 23 -2.53 -2.55 -0.18
CA PHE A 23 -1.18 -3.12 -0.16
C PHE A 23 -0.44 -2.71 1.11
N GLY A 24 0.29 -3.63 1.72
CA GLY A 24 0.96 -3.44 3.01
C GLY A 24 0.11 -3.88 4.22
N TYR A 25 -1.15 -4.29 4.02
CA TYR A 25 -2.06 -4.63 5.12
C TYR A 25 -2.95 -5.83 4.83
N MET A 26 -3.07 -6.76 5.76
CA MET A 26 -4.03 -7.85 5.77
C MET A 26 -5.31 -7.47 6.52
N ILE A 27 -6.43 -8.12 6.16
CA ILE A 27 -7.68 -7.99 6.91
C ILE A 27 -7.72 -9.14 7.91
N HIS A 28 -7.65 -8.80 9.20
CA HIS A 28 -7.84 -9.74 10.28
C HIS A 28 -9.30 -10.15 10.41
N GLU A 29 -9.58 -11.28 11.05
CA GLU A 29 -10.93 -11.85 11.20
C GLU A 29 -11.92 -10.88 11.87
N ASN A 30 -11.42 -10.03 12.77
CA ASN A 30 -12.20 -8.97 13.43
C ASN A 30 -12.43 -7.71 12.57
N GLY A 31 -12.07 -7.76 11.28
CA GLY A 31 -12.22 -6.67 10.32
C GLY A 31 -11.20 -5.54 10.48
N ARG A 32 -10.14 -5.71 11.27
CA ARG A 32 -9.03 -4.73 11.35
C ARG A 32 -8.01 -4.93 10.23
N LEU A 33 -7.38 -3.84 9.83
CA LEU A 33 -6.18 -3.87 9.00
C LEU A 33 -4.97 -4.10 9.90
N ILE A 34 -4.24 -5.17 9.64
CA ILE A 34 -2.96 -5.49 10.29
C ILE A 34 -1.87 -5.40 9.22
N GLU A 35 -0.71 -4.88 9.56
CA GLU A 35 0.40 -4.78 8.61
C GLU A 35 0.84 -6.16 8.11
N ASN A 36 1.03 -6.28 6.80
CA ASN A 36 1.67 -7.44 6.21
C ASN A 36 3.18 -7.17 6.13
N PRO A 37 4.03 -7.86 6.90
CA PRO A 37 5.46 -7.55 6.97
C PRO A 37 6.17 -7.74 5.62
N MET A 38 5.74 -8.68 4.78
CA MET A 38 6.33 -8.87 3.45
C MET A 38 6.01 -7.71 2.53
N GLU A 39 4.73 -7.30 2.45
CA GLU A 39 4.32 -6.18 1.60
C GLU A 39 4.84 -4.83 2.11
N GLN A 40 4.98 -4.65 3.42
CA GLN A 40 5.59 -3.46 4.02
C GLN A 40 7.07 -3.34 3.64
N ARG A 41 7.84 -4.44 3.66
CA ARG A 41 9.22 -4.44 3.17
C ARG A 41 9.30 -4.02 1.70
N VAL A 42 8.39 -4.54 0.87
CA VAL A 42 8.31 -4.16 -0.55
C VAL A 42 7.95 -2.68 -0.70
N LEU A 43 6.99 -2.18 0.06
CA LEU A 43 6.60 -0.76 0.04
C LEU A 43 7.78 0.15 0.41
N ASN A 44 8.51 -0.19 1.47
CA ASN A 44 9.70 0.55 1.89
C ASN A 44 10.76 0.54 0.79
N ARG A 45 10.98 -0.61 0.14
CA ARG A 45 11.91 -0.71 -0.98
C ARG A 45 11.49 0.14 -2.18
N ILE A 46 10.19 0.18 -2.51
CA ILE A 46 9.65 1.05 -3.57
C ILE A 46 9.95 2.52 -3.28
N ILE A 47 9.73 2.96 -2.05
CA ILE A 47 9.97 4.35 -1.62
C ILE A 47 11.47 4.68 -1.70
N GLU A 48 12.33 3.79 -1.19
CA GLU A 48 13.78 3.95 -1.24
C GLU A 48 14.30 4.07 -2.67
N LEU A 49 13.90 3.15 -3.56
CA LEU A 49 14.29 3.18 -4.97
C LEU A 49 13.78 4.43 -5.69
N LYS A 50 12.60 4.94 -5.30
CA LYS A 50 12.09 6.20 -5.84
C LYS A 50 12.91 7.40 -5.37
N LYS A 51 13.35 7.42 -4.11
CA LYS A 51 14.25 8.45 -3.57
C LYS A 51 15.62 8.45 -4.25
N GLN A 52 16.10 7.27 -4.65
CA GLN A 52 17.32 7.11 -5.47
C GLN A 52 17.13 7.58 -6.93
N GLY A 53 15.94 8.07 -7.31
CA GLY A 53 15.67 8.58 -8.66
C GLY A 53 15.38 7.51 -9.70
N LYS A 54 15.23 6.22 -9.32
CA LYS A 54 14.92 5.16 -10.29
C LYS A 54 13.54 5.36 -10.94
N SER A 55 13.43 4.93 -12.20
CA SER A 55 12.18 5.01 -12.94
C SER A 55 11.15 4.00 -12.43
N LEU A 56 9.85 4.29 -12.60
CA LEU A 56 8.77 3.42 -12.12
C LEU A 56 8.81 2.00 -12.72
N ARG A 57 9.30 1.88 -13.97
CA ARG A 57 9.46 0.59 -14.66
C ARG A 57 10.59 -0.23 -14.03
N VAL A 58 11.72 0.39 -13.75
CA VAL A 58 12.85 -0.27 -13.07
C VAL A 58 12.45 -0.70 -11.67
N ILE A 59 11.78 0.17 -10.91
CA ILE A 59 11.27 -0.17 -9.57
C ILE A 59 10.35 -1.38 -9.65
N SER A 60 9.39 -1.39 -10.58
CA SER A 60 8.47 -2.51 -10.80
C SER A 60 9.20 -3.82 -11.10
N GLN A 61 10.24 -3.79 -11.94
CA GLN A 61 11.03 -4.99 -12.23
C GLN A 61 11.82 -5.48 -11.01
N GLU A 62 12.39 -4.57 -10.21
CA GLU A 62 13.19 -4.95 -9.02
C GLU A 62 12.34 -5.55 -7.89
N VAL A 63 11.10 -5.09 -7.71
CA VAL A 63 10.24 -5.53 -6.60
C VAL A 63 9.27 -6.64 -6.99
N SER A 64 9.12 -6.91 -8.28
CA SER A 64 8.25 -7.97 -8.80
C SER A 64 8.91 -9.33 -8.63
N THR A 65 8.17 -10.28 -8.08
CA THR A 65 8.62 -11.68 -7.94
C THR A 65 7.67 -12.61 -8.69
N PRO A 66 8.07 -13.86 -9.02
CA PRO A 66 7.18 -14.82 -9.68
C PRO A 66 5.88 -15.08 -8.90
N ILE A 67 5.96 -15.04 -7.57
CA ILE A 67 4.83 -15.32 -6.66
C ILE A 67 4.00 -14.04 -6.42
N MET A 68 4.62 -12.85 -6.54
CA MET A 68 3.96 -11.58 -6.35
C MET A 68 4.36 -10.60 -7.47
N PRO A 69 3.68 -10.65 -8.63
CA PRO A 69 3.97 -9.76 -9.73
C PRO A 69 3.48 -8.33 -9.40
N ILE A 70 4.38 -7.35 -9.50
CA ILE A 70 4.06 -5.95 -9.23
C ILE A 70 4.20 -5.15 -10.51
N SER A 71 3.09 -4.63 -11.02
CA SER A 71 3.07 -3.78 -12.21
C SER A 71 3.52 -2.35 -11.91
N PHE A 72 4.03 -1.66 -12.94
CA PHE A 72 4.41 -0.25 -12.84
C PHE A 72 3.24 0.65 -12.39
N LYS A 73 1.99 0.30 -12.75
CA LYS A 73 0.79 1.02 -12.32
C LYS A 73 0.54 0.87 -10.82
N THR A 74 0.84 -0.30 -10.25
CA THR A 74 0.79 -0.50 -8.79
C THR A 74 1.85 0.35 -8.11
N VAL A 75 3.10 0.35 -8.60
CA VAL A 75 4.17 1.22 -8.10
C VAL A 75 3.76 2.70 -8.15
N GLN A 76 3.21 3.16 -9.28
CA GLN A 76 2.72 4.53 -9.44
C GLN A 76 1.68 4.89 -8.38
N ARG A 77 0.67 4.04 -8.16
CA ARG A 77 -0.38 4.27 -7.16
C ARG A 77 0.17 4.30 -5.74
N LEU A 78 1.13 3.44 -5.41
CA LEU A 78 1.76 3.41 -4.09
C LEU A 78 2.57 4.68 -3.84
N ILE A 79 3.38 5.12 -4.80
CA ILE A 79 4.15 6.36 -4.70
C ILE A 79 3.23 7.57 -4.54
N GLN A 80 2.16 7.68 -5.34
CA GLN A 80 1.20 8.78 -5.23
C GLN A 80 0.50 8.81 -3.86
N ARG A 81 0.12 7.64 -3.33
CA ARG A 81 -0.50 7.53 -2.01
C ARG A 81 0.46 7.92 -0.87
N HIS A 82 1.76 7.68 -1.06
CA HIS A 82 2.82 7.94 -0.09
C HIS A 82 3.67 9.17 -0.44
N ALA A 83 3.15 10.08 -1.27
CA ALA A 83 3.91 11.25 -1.75
C ALA A 83 4.44 12.15 -0.62
N GLY A 84 3.78 12.17 0.55
CA GLY A 84 4.26 12.89 1.73
C GLY A 84 5.44 12.24 2.47
N GLN A 85 5.89 11.06 2.05
CA GLN A 85 7.04 10.33 2.63
C GLN A 85 8.29 10.35 1.72
N LEU A 86 8.16 10.90 0.52
CA LEU A 86 9.25 11.06 -0.45
C LEU A 86 10.07 12.31 -0.10
#